data_AF-A0AAU6E4G4-F1
#
_entry.id   AF-A0AAU6E4G4-F1
#
_cell.length_a   1.000
_cell.length_b   1.000
_cell.length_c   1.000
_cell.angle_alpha   90.00
_cell.angle_beta   90.00
_cell.angle_gamma   90.00
#
_symmetry.space_group_name_H-M   'P 1'
#
loop_
_entity.id
_entity.type
_entity.pdbx_description
1 polymer ?
#
loop_
_entity_poly.entity_id
_entity_poly.type
_entity_poly.pdbx_seq_one_letter_code
_entity_poly.pdbx_strand_id
1 'polypeptide(L)'
;MADKTEKQDMAWRAIGGLLGLVTAWGAKKAIGFAWEKTTGRKPPVDNESLEISLGEAIGYAVVMGVGMQVTQIVVARTAKKRYNAWKAVKDAARDATT
;
A
#
# COMPACT_ATOMS: atom_id res chain seq x y z
N MET A 1 -24.39 15.71 -22.46
CA MET A 1 -24.00 15.43 -21.05
C MET A 1 -23.01 14.26 -20.89
N ALA A 2 -22.95 13.29 -21.81
CA ALA A 2 -22.03 12.13 -21.72
C ALA A 2 -20.53 12.50 -21.80
N ASP A 3 -20.14 13.40 -22.70
CA ASP A 3 -18.73 13.80 -22.93
C ASP A 3 -18.02 14.39 -21.71
N LYS A 4 -18.76 15.13 -20.86
CA LYS A 4 -18.20 15.71 -19.62
C LYS A 4 -17.92 14.66 -18.56
N THR A 5 -18.75 13.63 -18.48
CA THR A 5 -18.59 12.51 -17.53
C THR A 5 -17.39 11.66 -17.91
N GLU A 6 -17.24 11.34 -19.19
CA GLU A 6 -16.11 10.54 -19.69
C GLU A 6 -14.76 11.24 -19.50
N LYS A 7 -14.70 12.56 -19.75
CA LYS A 7 -13.50 13.37 -19.46
C LYS A 7 -13.19 13.41 -17.96
N GLN A 8 -14.21 13.51 -17.11
CA GLN A 8 -14.03 13.53 -15.66
C GLN A 8 -13.54 12.17 -15.13
N ASP A 9 -14.08 11.06 -15.65
CA ASP A 9 -13.63 9.71 -15.30
C ASP A 9 -12.19 9.47 -15.74
N MET A 10 -11.83 9.94 -16.94
CA MET A 10 -10.45 9.85 -17.43
C MET A 10 -9.49 10.69 -16.59
N ALA A 11 -9.89 11.90 -16.18
CA ALA A 11 -9.11 12.74 -15.27
C ALA A 11 -8.90 12.04 -13.91
N TRP A 12 -9.94 11.42 -13.36
CA TRP A 12 -9.83 10.67 -12.11
C TRP A 12 -8.94 9.44 -12.22
N ARG A 13 -8.98 8.73 -13.34
CA ARG A 13 -8.08 7.60 -13.59
C ARG A 13 -6.63 8.05 -13.71
N ALA A 14 -6.37 9.19 -14.36
CA ALA A 14 -5.02 9.76 -14.44
C ALA A 14 -4.49 10.15 -13.06
N ILE A 15 -5.31 10.82 -12.24
CA ILE A 15 -4.95 11.17 -10.86
C ILE A 15 -4.69 9.90 -10.02
N GLY A 16 -5.57 8.91 -10.11
CA GLY A 16 -5.40 7.63 -9.43
C GLY A 16 -4.11 6.91 -9.83
N GLY A 17 -3.78 6.92 -11.12
CA GLY A 17 -2.53 6.39 -11.65
C GLY A 17 -1.31 7.11 -11.10
N LEU A 18 -1.30 8.45 -11.14
CA LEU A 18 -0.21 9.27 -10.61
C LEU A 18 -0.01 9.06 -9.10
N LEU A 19 -1.10 9.04 -8.33
CA LEU A 19 -1.05 8.74 -6.90
C LEU A 19 -0.49 7.35 -6.64
N GLY A 20 -0.88 6.35 -7.44
CA GLY A 20 -0.33 5.00 -7.37
C GLY A 20 1.19 4.98 -7.57
N LEU A 21 1.69 5.69 -8.58
CA LEU A 21 3.13 5.78 -8.86
C LEU A 21 3.91 6.45 -7.72
N VAL A 22 3.42 7.60 -7.22
CA VAL A 22 4.03 8.32 -6.09
C VAL A 22 4.06 7.43 -4.84
N THR A 23 2.95 6.72 -4.58
CA THR A 23 2.85 5.80 -3.45
C THR A 23 3.84 4.64 -3.57
N ALA A 24 3.97 4.04 -4.76
CA ALA A 24 4.92 2.97 -5.02
C ALA A 24 6.37 3.44 -4.85
N TRP A 25 6.71 4.62 -5.37
CA TRP A 25 8.04 5.21 -5.22
C TRP A 25 8.37 5.50 -3.74
N GLY A 26 7.42 6.10 -3.02
CA GLY A 26 7.55 6.35 -1.58
C GLY A 26 7.73 5.06 -0.78
N ALA A 27 6.96 4.02 -1.09
CA ALA A 27 7.07 2.71 -0.45
C ALA A 27 8.46 2.09 -0.66
N LYS A 28 8.99 2.12 -1.89
CA LYS A 28 10.35 1.61 -2.19
C LYS A 28 11.41 2.32 -1.35
N LYS A 29 11.31 3.66 -1.23
CA LYS A 29 12.23 4.46 -0.41
C LYS A 29 12.12 4.11 1.08
N ALA A 30 10.89 3.98 1.58
CA ALA A 30 10.62 3.68 2.99
C ALA A 30 11.13 2.28 3.38
N ILE A 31 10.88 1.26 2.55
CA ILE A 31 11.38 -0.10 2.77
C ILE A 31 12.91 -0.10 2.80
N GLY A 32 13.55 0.54 1.82
CA GLY A 32 15.01 0.62 1.77
C GLY A 32 15.61 1.32 2.99
N PHE A 33 15.02 2.43 3.42
CA PHE A 33 15.46 3.13 4.63
C PHE A 33 15.25 2.30 5.89
N ALA A 34 14.08 1.65 6.03
CA ALA A 34 13.82 0.76 7.16
C ALA A 34 14.84 -0.39 7.22
N TRP A 35 15.19 -0.95 6.06
CA TRP A 35 16.18 -2.02 5.95
C TRP A 35 17.58 -1.55 6.34
N GLU A 36 18.04 -0.43 5.77
CA GLU A 36 19.35 0.14 6.11
C GLU A 36 19.43 0.48 7.60
N LYS A 37 18.34 0.98 8.18
CA LYS A 37 18.28 1.31 9.60
C LYS A 37 18.32 0.08 10.52
N THR A 38 17.68 -1.02 10.15
CA THR A 38 17.60 -2.23 11.00
C THR A 38 18.78 -3.17 10.78
N THR A 39 19.28 -3.30 9.55
CA THR A 39 20.34 -4.24 9.19
C THR A 39 21.71 -3.59 9.02
N GLY A 40 21.78 -2.26 8.88
CA GLY A 40 23.02 -1.53 8.62
C GLY A 40 23.58 -1.74 7.21
N ARG A 41 22.83 -2.41 6.32
CA ARG A 41 23.25 -2.76 4.95
C ARG A 41 22.26 -2.23 3.92
N LYS A 42 22.73 -2.03 2.68
CA LYS A 42 21.85 -1.69 1.56
C LYS A 42 20.86 -2.84 1.31
N PRO A 43 19.59 -2.55 1.03
CA PRO A 43 18.59 -3.57 0.72
C PRO A 43 19.03 -4.42 -0.49
N PRO A 44 18.79 -5.73 -0.47
CA PRO A 44 19.08 -6.61 -1.60
C PRO A 44 18.17 -6.25 -2.77
N VAL A 45 18.68 -5.49 -3.74
CA VAL A 45 17.94 -5.12 -4.97
C VAL A 45 18.47 -5.87 -6.20
N ASP A 46 19.73 -6.34 -6.15
CA ASP A 46 20.35 -7.11 -7.22
C ASP A 46 20.29 -8.60 -6.93
N ASN A 47 19.26 -9.27 -7.48
CA ASN A 47 19.12 -10.73 -7.38
C ASN A 47 20.23 -11.50 -8.13
N GLU A 48 21.04 -10.81 -8.95
CA GLU A 48 22.08 -11.40 -9.82
C GLU A 48 23.50 -11.23 -9.28
N SER A 49 23.72 -10.50 -8.18
CA SER A 49 25.05 -10.41 -7.56
C SER A 49 25.29 -11.58 -6.62
N LEU A 50 26.35 -12.35 -6.90
CA LEU A 50 26.88 -13.41 -6.03
C LEU A 50 27.32 -12.90 -4.64
N GLU A 51 27.35 -11.59 -4.42
CA GLU A 51 27.64 -10.96 -3.12
C GLU A 51 26.46 -11.05 -2.14
N ILE A 52 25.24 -11.34 -2.62
CA ILE A 52 24.13 -11.70 -1.73
C ILE A 52 24.29 -13.17 -1.35
N SER A 53 24.69 -13.41 -0.10
CA SER A 53 24.66 -14.74 0.51
C SER A 53 23.25 -15.34 0.41
N LEU A 54 23.15 -16.61 0.03
CA LEU A 54 21.88 -17.36 -0.03
C LEU A 54 21.08 -17.26 1.28
N GLY A 55 21.78 -17.19 2.43
CA GLY A 55 21.15 -17.00 3.73
C GLY A 55 20.51 -15.61 3.91
N GLU A 56 21.10 -14.56 3.31
CA GLU A 56 20.54 -13.21 3.34
C GLU A 56 19.30 -13.11 2.43
N ALA A 57 19.34 -13.73 1.25
CA ALA A 57 18.18 -13.80 0.34
C ALA A 57 17.00 -14.54 0.99
N ILE A 58 17.25 -15.70 1.63
CA ILE A 58 16.21 -16.45 2.35
C ILE A 58 15.69 -15.63 3.55
N GLY A 59 16.58 -14.98 4.31
CA GLY A 59 16.19 -14.11 5.42
C GLY A 59 15.27 -12.97 4.96
N TYR A 60 15.62 -12.30 3.87
CA TYR A 60 14.78 -11.27 3.26
C TYR A 60 13.42 -11.82 2.80
N ALA A 61 13.41 -12.98 2.12
CA ALA A 61 12.17 -13.61 1.66
C ALA A 61 11.22 -13.97 2.81
N VAL A 62 11.74 -14.50 3.92
CA VAL A 62 10.93 -14.80 5.11
C VAL A 62 10.37 -13.53 5.74
N VAL A 63 11.21 -12.50 5.92
CA VAL A 63 10.77 -11.21 6.49
C VAL A 63 9.69 -10.57 5.62
N MET A 64 9.88 -10.54 4.30
CA MET A 64 8.89 -10.00 3.37
C MET A 64 7.62 -10.84 3.31
N GLY A 65 7.76 -12.17 3.34
CA GLY A 65 6.62 -13.10 3.38
C GLY A 65 5.75 -12.89 4.60
N VAL A 66 6.36 -12.84 5.80
CA VAL A 66 5.64 -12.58 7.06
C VAL A 66 5.09 -11.15 7.09
N GLY A 67 5.91 -10.17 6.73
CA GLY A 67 5.53 -8.75 6.71
C GLY A 67 4.32 -8.48 5.81
N MET A 68 4.25 -9.13 4.65
CA MET A 68 3.12 -8.98 3.73
C MET A 68 1.82 -9.55 4.33
N GLN A 69 1.87 -10.71 4.97
CA GLN A 69 0.69 -11.30 5.61
C GLN A 69 0.17 -10.43 6.78
N VAL A 70 1.07 -9.94 7.63
CA VAL A 70 0.69 -9.01 8.70
C VAL A 70 0.06 -7.74 8.13
N THR A 71 0.64 -7.20 7.06
CA THR A 71 0.12 -6.02 6.37
C THR A 71 -1.31 -6.25 5.87
N GLN A 72 -1.59 -7.38 5.22
CA GLN A 72 -2.94 -7.72 4.75
C GLN A 72 -3.97 -7.76 5.89
N ILE A 73 -3.61 -8.33 7.04
CA ILE A 73 -4.50 -8.38 8.22
C ILE A 73 -4.80 -6.96 8.72
N VAL A 74 -3.77 -6.13 8.86
CA VAL A 74 -3.92 -4.75 9.34
C VAL A 74 -4.76 -3.92 8.37
N VAL A 75 -4.50 -4.03 7.06
CA VAL A 75 -5.27 -3.36 6.01
C VAL A 75 -6.74 -3.80 6.06
N ALA A 76 -7.02 -5.11 6.11
CA ALA A 76 -8.38 -5.63 6.18
C ALA A 76 -9.14 -5.13 7.42
N ARG A 77 -8.48 -5.12 8.58
CA ARG A 77 -9.07 -4.58 9.83
C ARG A 77 -9.37 -3.09 9.71
N THR A 78 -8.44 -2.33 9.14
CA THR A 78 -8.58 -0.88 8.99
C THR A 78 -9.68 -0.53 8.00
N ALA A 79 -9.75 -1.24 6.87
CA ALA A 79 -10.80 -1.10 5.87
C ALA A 79 -12.18 -1.37 6.49
N LYS A 80 -12.33 -2.47 7.23
CA LYS A 80 -13.58 -2.79 7.94
C LYS A 80 -13.97 -1.70 8.95
N LYS A 81 -13.04 -1.23 9.78
CA LYS A 81 -13.30 -0.15 10.75
C LYS A 81 -13.78 1.13 10.07
N ARG A 82 -13.11 1.53 8.97
CA ARG A 82 -13.45 2.75 8.24
C ARG A 82 -14.82 2.64 7.55
N TYR A 83 -15.10 1.48 6.96
CA TYR A 83 -16.40 1.19 6.34
C TYR A 83 -17.53 1.26 7.38
N ASN A 84 -17.37 0.61 8.53
CA ASN A 84 -18.37 0.65 9.60
C ASN A 84 -18.62 2.06 10.13
N ALA A 85 -17.56 2.86 10.29
CA ALA A 85 -17.69 4.26 10.70
C ALA A 85 -18.50 5.09 9.67
N TRP A 86 -18.30 4.85 8.38
CA TRP A 86 -19.06 5.54 7.34
C TRP A 86 -20.52 5.09 7.31
N LYS A 87 -20.76 3.79 7.49
CA LYS A 87 -22.11 3.24 7.57
C LYS A 87 -22.88 3.81 8.76
N ALA A 88 -22.26 3.91 9.94
CA ALA A 88 -22.87 4.50 11.13
C ALA A 88 -23.29 5.97 10.91
N VAL A 89 -22.44 6.76 10.25
CA VAL A 89 -22.78 8.15 9.89
C VAL A 89 -23.96 8.21 8.92
N LYS A 90 -23.97 7.32 7.92
CA LYS A 90 -25.04 7.24 6.93
C LYS A 90 -26.38 6.83 7.55
N ASP A 91 -26.36 5.84 8.44
CA ASP A 91 -27.55 5.34 9.13
C ASP A 91 -28.12 6.46 10.03
N ALA A 92 -27.27 7.15 10.80
CA ALA A 92 -27.68 8.30 11.62
C ALA A 92 -28.28 9.46 10.81
N ALA A 93 -27.75 9.74 9.61
CA ALA A 93 -28.30 10.76 8.73
C ALA A 93 -29.67 10.35 8.14
N ARG A 94 -29.88 9.05 7.89
CA ARG A 94 -31.15 8.51 7.39
C ARG A 94 -32.25 8.61 8.46
N ASP A 95 -31.90 8.30 9.70
CA ASP A 95 -32.81 8.36 10.84
C ASP A 95 -33.18 9.81 11.21
N ALA A 96 -32.29 10.79 11.00
CA ALA A 96 -32.59 12.21 11.21
C ALA A 96 -33.52 12.84 10.16
N THR A 97 -33.74 12.14 9.04
CA THR A 97 -34.54 12.63 7.89
C THR A 97 -35.90 11.91 7.77
N THR A 98 -36.16 10.92 8.63
CA THR A 98 -37.45 10.18 8.72
C THR A 98 -38.20 10.63 9.97
#